data_AF-A0A0S2DB39-F1
#
_entry.id   AF-A0A0S2DB39-F1
#
_cell.length_a   1.000
_cell.length_b   1.000
_cell.length_c   1.000
_cell.angle_alpha   90.00
_cell.angle_beta   90.00
_cell.angle_gamma   90.00
#
_symmetry.space_group_name_H-M   'P 1'
#
loop_
_entity.id
_entity.type
_entity.pdbx_description
1 polymer ?
#
loop_
_entity_poly.entity_id
_entity_poly.type
_entity_poly.pdbx_seq_one_letter_code
_entity_poly.pdbx_strand_id
1 'polypeptide(L)'
;MHGRLSTVEHDDSALFAHIPRSFELVRYLRRFLAYDHLERCWHAVATGPLSARADDGAWLERMAALLQATPEAPALTHGARAEPVEFQLELDREAYRGRIRQCFAQIGDGETQEVCLTNLLRVRIELDPVELYRHLRRPHRRAKVLAVGEDMVRLRMDLLDAVLTQFPAVDG
;
A
#
# COMPACT_ATOMS: atom_id res chain seq x y z
N MET A 1 -6.17 1.68 17.41
CA MET A 1 -4.76 1.55 17.00
C MET A 1 -4.66 2.10 15.57
N HIS A 2 -4.14 3.31 15.39
CA HIS A 2 -4.17 4.02 14.10
C HIS A 2 -2.75 4.21 13.58
N GLY A 3 -2.47 3.61 12.42
CA GLY A 3 -1.19 3.68 11.73
C GLY A 3 -0.65 2.27 11.40
N ARG A 4 -0.15 2.10 10.16
CA ARG A 4 0.55 0.88 9.75
C ARG A 4 2.03 1.09 10.00
N LEU A 5 2.63 0.22 10.82
CA LEU A 5 4.08 0.12 10.95
C LEU A 5 4.65 -0.39 9.62
N SER A 6 5.62 0.29 9.05
CA SER A 6 6.28 -0.13 7.82
C SER A 6 7.77 0.07 7.97
N THR A 7 8.53 -0.96 7.64
CA THR A 7 9.98 -0.88 7.49
C THR A 7 10.30 -0.15 6.19
N VAL A 8 11.13 0.87 6.28
CA VAL A 8 11.68 1.58 5.12
C VAL A 8 13.18 1.36 5.09
N GLU A 9 13.69 1.06 3.89
CA GLU A 9 15.11 1.02 3.60
C GLU A 9 15.46 2.21 2.72
N HIS A 10 16.62 2.83 2.95
CA HIS A 10 17.14 3.90 2.11
C HIS A 10 18.54 3.58 1.59
N ASP A 11 19.01 4.39 0.65
CA ASP A 11 20.23 4.18 -0.15
C ASP A 11 21.47 4.89 0.42
N ASP A 12 21.44 5.29 1.69
CA ASP A 12 22.47 6.10 2.36
C ASP A 12 22.84 7.42 1.64
N SER A 13 21.97 7.93 0.75
CA SER A 13 22.19 9.24 0.14
C SER A 13 22.22 10.36 1.19
N ALA A 14 22.84 11.50 0.83
CA ALA A 14 22.97 12.65 1.72
C ALA A 14 21.63 13.17 2.28
N LEU A 15 20.52 12.88 1.60
CA LEU A 15 19.15 13.18 2.05
C LEU A 15 18.77 12.45 3.35
N PHE A 16 19.37 11.28 3.61
CA PHE A 16 19.09 10.42 4.77
C PHE A 16 20.25 10.40 5.77
N ALA A 17 21.14 11.38 5.73
CA ALA A 17 22.23 11.49 6.69
C ALA A 17 21.67 11.45 8.13
N HIS A 18 22.26 10.60 8.97
CA HIS A 18 21.89 10.38 10.37
C HIS A 18 20.57 9.63 10.61
N ILE A 19 19.96 9.05 9.58
CA ILE A 19 18.83 8.12 9.72
C ILE A 19 19.38 6.68 9.58
N PRO A 20 18.95 5.72 10.44
CA PRO A 20 19.35 4.33 10.29
C PRO A 20 18.89 3.75 8.95
N ARG A 21 19.78 3.01 8.27
CA ARG A 21 19.54 2.41 6.94
C ARG A 21 18.22 1.64 6.84
N SER A 22 17.81 1.01 7.92
CA SER A 22 16.50 0.40 8.08
C SER A 22 15.84 0.97 9.33
N PHE A 23 14.63 1.50 9.20
CA PHE A 23 13.87 2.04 10.32
C PHE A 23 12.38 1.76 10.16
N GLU A 24 11.69 1.70 11.30
CA GLU A 24 10.24 1.57 11.33
C GLU A 24 9.59 2.95 11.36
N LEU A 25 8.57 3.14 10.53
CA LEU A 25 7.72 4.34 10.58
C LEU A 25 6.25 3.98 10.66
N VAL A 26 5.50 4.82 11.36
CA VAL A 26 4.03 4.75 11.41
C VAL A 26 3.47 5.84 10.53
N ARG A 27 2.75 5.46 9.46
CA ARG A 27 2.03 6.43 8.62
C ARG A 27 0.72 6.82 9.29
N TYR A 28 0.61 8.10 9.69
CA TYR A 28 -0.64 8.68 10.14
C TYR A 28 -1.37 9.32 8.96
N LEU A 29 -2.52 8.74 8.59
CA LEU A 29 -3.44 9.37 7.64
C LEU A 29 -4.22 10.45 8.37
N ARG A 30 -3.92 11.70 8.08
CA ARG A 30 -4.63 12.86 8.64
C ARG A 30 -5.89 13.22 7.86
N ARG A 31 -5.92 12.93 6.56
CA ARG A 31 -7.01 13.28 5.66
C ARG A 31 -7.38 12.06 4.85
N PHE A 32 -8.66 11.72 4.80
CA PHE A 32 -9.15 10.60 4.01
C PHE A 32 -10.62 10.79 3.63
N LEU A 33 -11.04 10.02 2.61
CA LEU A 33 -12.44 9.87 2.24
C LEU A 33 -12.91 8.48 2.65
N ALA A 34 -14.13 8.40 3.18
CA ALA A 34 -14.81 7.15 3.48
C ALA A 34 -16.15 7.12 2.74
N TYR A 35 -16.42 6.03 2.02
CA TYR A 35 -17.75 5.81 1.44
C TYR A 35 -18.55 4.91 2.37
N ASP A 36 -19.65 5.42 2.89
CA ASP A 36 -20.61 4.64 3.66
C ASP A 36 -21.54 3.90 2.69
N HIS A 37 -21.46 2.57 2.68
CA HIS A 37 -22.29 1.74 1.82
C HIS A 37 -23.76 1.65 2.27
N LEU A 38 -24.03 1.83 3.57
CA LEU A 38 -25.38 1.81 4.15
C LEU A 38 -26.10 3.13 3.86
N GLU A 39 -25.44 4.25 4.14
CA GLU A 39 -26.00 5.60 3.91
C GLU A 39 -25.82 6.09 2.47
N ARG A 40 -25.00 5.40 1.68
CA ARG A 40 -24.67 5.72 0.28
C ARG A 40 -24.10 7.14 0.11
N CYS A 41 -23.26 7.55 1.04
CA CYS A 41 -22.69 8.89 1.07
C CYS A 41 -21.16 8.85 1.24
N TRP A 42 -20.50 9.94 0.90
CA TRP A 42 -19.08 10.14 1.15
C TRP A 42 -18.88 11.02 2.39
N HIS A 43 -17.98 10.59 3.28
CA HIS A 43 -17.46 11.41 4.36
C HIS A 43 -16.04 11.83 4.03
N ALA A 44 -15.78 13.14 4.05
CA ALA A 44 -14.43 13.66 4.09
C ALA A 44 -14.05 13.88 5.56
N VAL A 45 -12.91 13.32 5.97
CA VAL A 45 -12.45 13.35 7.36
C VAL A 45 -11.06 13.98 7.40
N ALA A 46 -10.88 14.94 8.31
CA ALA A 46 -9.59 15.51 8.65
C ALA A 46 -9.37 15.39 10.16
N THR A 47 -8.20 14.90 10.56
CA THR A 47 -7.77 14.78 11.96
C THR A 47 -6.45 15.51 12.16
N GLY A 48 -6.30 16.17 13.31
CA GLY A 48 -5.08 16.87 13.67
C GLY A 48 -5.28 17.98 14.69
N PRO A 49 -4.21 18.75 14.98
CA PRO A 49 -4.25 19.82 15.97
C PRO A 49 -5.15 20.98 15.52
N LEU A 50 -5.71 21.71 16.49
CA LEU A 50 -6.56 22.89 16.23
C LEU A 50 -5.86 23.96 15.38
N SER A 51 -4.54 24.05 15.43
CA SER A 51 -3.74 24.96 14.60
C SER A 51 -3.89 24.70 13.10
N ALA A 52 -4.24 23.47 12.69
CA ALA A 52 -4.45 23.11 11.30
C ALA A 52 -5.91 23.28 10.84
N ARG A 53 -6.83 23.70 11.72
CA ARG A 53 -8.28 23.71 11.46
C ARG A 53 -8.67 24.50 10.21
N ALA A 54 -8.01 25.63 9.94
CA ALA A 54 -8.30 26.43 8.75
C ALA A 54 -7.92 25.70 7.45
N ASP A 55 -6.72 25.11 7.40
CA ASP A 55 -6.25 24.35 6.23
C ASP A 55 -7.05 23.04 6.05
N ASP A 56 -7.36 22.35 7.15
CA ASP A 56 -8.24 21.17 7.15
C ASP A 56 -9.65 21.54 6.65
N GLY A 57 -10.20 22.67 7.08
CA GLY A 57 -11.49 23.18 6.60
C GLY A 57 -11.48 23.47 5.10
N ALA A 58 -10.46 24.18 4.62
CA ALA A 58 -10.30 24.45 3.19
C ALA A 58 -10.13 23.17 2.36
N TRP A 59 -9.44 22.16 2.90
CA TRP A 59 -9.36 20.85 2.24
C TRP A 59 -10.72 20.14 2.20
N LEU A 60 -11.48 20.14 3.29
CA LEU A 60 -12.81 19.52 3.34
C LEU A 60 -13.77 20.16 2.32
N GLU A 61 -13.80 21.48 2.23
CA GLU A 61 -14.64 22.20 1.25
C GLU A 61 -14.25 21.84 -0.19
N ARG A 62 -12.96 21.83 -0.50
CA ARG A 62 -12.46 21.41 -1.82
C ARG A 62 -12.85 19.98 -2.16
N MET A 63 -12.69 19.04 -1.22
CA MET A 63 -13.04 17.65 -1.45
C MET A 63 -14.55 17.45 -1.62
N ALA A 64 -15.37 18.18 -0.87
CA ALA A 64 -16.82 18.15 -1.03
C ALA A 64 -17.23 18.64 -2.43
N ALA A 65 -16.64 19.75 -2.90
CA ALA A 65 -16.88 20.28 -4.24
C ALA A 65 -16.44 19.30 -5.33
N LEU A 66 -15.25 18.69 -5.20
CA LEU A 66 -14.75 17.69 -6.14
C LEU A 66 -15.66 16.45 -6.19
N LEU A 67 -16.12 15.94 -5.05
CA LEU A 67 -17.02 14.79 -4.99
C LEU A 67 -18.36 15.07 -5.66
N GLN A 68 -18.91 16.29 -5.49
CA GLN A 68 -20.14 16.70 -6.16
C GLN A 68 -19.97 16.85 -7.68
N ALA A 69 -18.80 17.32 -8.12
CA ALA A 69 -18.48 17.47 -9.54
C ALA A 69 -17.99 16.16 -10.22
N THR A 70 -17.77 15.10 -9.45
CA THR A 70 -17.22 13.85 -9.97
C THR A 70 -18.25 13.14 -10.86
N PRO A 71 -17.96 12.89 -12.15
CA PRO A 71 -18.87 12.19 -13.03
C PRO A 71 -19.03 10.72 -12.62
N GLU A 72 -20.14 10.11 -13.03
CA GLU A 72 -20.31 8.67 -12.87
C GLU A 72 -19.20 7.92 -13.63
N ALA A 73 -18.62 6.92 -12.97
CA ALA A 73 -17.57 6.12 -13.59
C ALA A 73 -18.15 5.33 -14.78
N PRO A 74 -17.46 5.31 -15.94
CA PRO A 74 -17.95 4.59 -17.11
C PRO A 74 -18.10 3.11 -16.79
N ALA A 75 -19.11 2.45 -17.37
CA ALA A 75 -19.33 1.02 -17.18
C ALA A 75 -18.08 0.21 -17.60
N LEU A 76 -17.75 -0.84 -16.84
CA LEU A 76 -16.67 -1.74 -17.22
C LEU A 76 -17.10 -2.58 -18.42
N THR A 77 -16.51 -2.32 -19.57
CA THR A 77 -16.64 -3.17 -20.74
C THR A 77 -15.60 -4.27 -20.67
N HIS A 78 -16.03 -5.53 -20.65
CA HIS A 78 -15.09 -6.62 -20.91
C HIS A 78 -14.80 -6.59 -22.40
N GLY A 79 -13.56 -6.30 -22.77
CA GLY A 79 -13.13 -6.34 -24.18
C GLY A 79 -13.32 -7.71 -24.81
N ALA A 80 -13.19 -7.77 -26.13
CA ALA A 80 -12.99 -9.04 -26.82
C ALA A 80 -11.78 -9.77 -26.21
N ARG A 81 -11.73 -11.09 -26.33
CA ARG A 81 -10.62 -11.90 -25.82
C ARG A 81 -9.29 -11.30 -26.31
N ALA A 82 -8.51 -10.79 -25.36
CA ALA A 82 -7.19 -10.23 -25.64
C ALA A 82 -6.21 -11.35 -25.99
N GLU A 83 -5.10 -10.96 -26.63
CA GLU A 83 -3.95 -11.85 -26.80
C GLU A 83 -3.51 -12.42 -25.45
N PRO A 84 -3.12 -13.70 -25.38
CA PRO A 84 -2.63 -14.31 -24.16
C PRO A 84 -1.46 -13.51 -23.58
N VAL A 85 -1.54 -13.19 -22.30
CA VAL A 85 -0.45 -12.57 -21.56
C VAL A 85 0.52 -13.66 -21.11
N GLU A 86 1.80 -13.52 -21.47
CA GLU A 86 2.84 -14.43 -21.01
C GLU A 86 3.36 -14.02 -19.62
N PHE A 87 3.33 -14.96 -18.68
CA PHE A 87 3.86 -14.78 -17.34
C PHE A 87 5.22 -15.44 -17.19
N GLN A 88 6.15 -14.71 -16.57
CA GLN A 88 7.42 -15.25 -16.09
C GLN A 88 7.19 -15.88 -14.71
N LEU A 89 7.51 -17.16 -14.58
CA LEU A 89 7.47 -17.89 -13.33
C LEU A 89 8.82 -17.76 -12.62
N GLU A 90 8.81 -17.47 -11.32
CA GLU A 90 10.05 -17.51 -10.52
C GLU A 90 10.58 -18.94 -10.40
N LEU A 91 9.68 -19.90 -10.14
CA LEU A 91 9.98 -21.33 -10.22
C LEU A 91 9.23 -21.94 -11.39
N ASP A 92 9.96 -22.61 -12.28
CA ASP A 92 9.34 -23.47 -13.27
C ASP A 92 8.65 -24.68 -12.61
N ARG A 93 7.96 -25.47 -13.43
CA ARG A 93 7.16 -26.60 -12.94
C ARG A 93 8.00 -27.67 -12.23
N GLU A 94 9.21 -27.94 -12.70
CA GLU A 94 10.06 -28.99 -12.14
C GLU A 94 10.66 -28.52 -10.82
N ALA A 95 11.18 -27.29 -10.80
CA ALA A 95 11.70 -26.65 -9.59
C ALA A 95 10.61 -26.55 -8.50
N TYR A 96 9.39 -26.14 -8.86
CA TYR A 96 8.26 -26.08 -7.92
C TYR A 96 7.89 -27.45 -7.35
N ARG A 97 7.90 -28.49 -8.19
CA ARG A 97 7.72 -29.89 -7.73
C ARG A 97 8.84 -30.35 -6.80
N GLY A 98 10.08 -29.90 -7.03
CA GLY A 98 11.19 -30.10 -6.11
C GLY A 98 10.91 -29.52 -4.72
N ARG A 99 10.42 -28.27 -4.67
CA ARG A 99 10.04 -27.60 -3.42
C ARG A 99 8.89 -28.31 -2.70
N ILE A 100 7.88 -28.80 -3.42
CA ILE A 100 6.81 -29.61 -2.83
C ILE A 100 7.37 -30.85 -2.14
N ARG A 101 8.28 -31.59 -2.80
CA ARG A 101 8.92 -32.78 -2.22
C ARG A 101 9.70 -32.45 -0.94
N GLN A 102 10.42 -31.32 -0.94
CA GLN A 102 11.14 -30.85 0.24
C GLN A 102 10.19 -30.52 1.41
N CYS A 103 9.05 -29.87 1.13
CA CYS A 103 8.04 -29.59 2.16
C CYS A 103 7.52 -30.89 2.80
N PHE A 104 7.24 -31.91 2.00
CA PHE A 104 6.79 -33.21 2.54
C PHE A 104 7.85 -33.92 3.38
N ALA A 105 9.14 -33.81 3.04
CA ALA A 105 10.21 -34.36 3.85
C ALA A 105 10.24 -33.70 5.24
N GLN A 106 10.20 -32.36 5.30
CA GLN A 106 10.15 -31.62 6.56
C GLN A 106 8.93 -31.97 7.42
N ILE A 107 7.77 -32.22 6.78
CA ILE A 107 6.57 -32.66 7.49
C ILE A 107 6.74 -34.08 8.03
N GLY A 108 7.32 -34.98 7.23
CA GLY A 108 7.58 -36.37 7.63
C GLY A 108 8.57 -36.49 8.79
N ASP A 109 9.56 -35.60 8.84
CA ASP A 109 10.57 -35.54 9.91
C ASP A 109 10.04 -34.90 11.20
N GLY A 110 8.82 -34.35 11.20
CA GLY A 110 8.20 -33.70 12.36
C GLY A 110 8.65 -32.26 12.60
N GLU A 111 9.48 -31.70 11.72
CA GLU A 111 10.00 -30.33 11.82
C GLU A 111 8.91 -29.27 11.61
N THR A 112 7.83 -29.60 10.90
CA THR A 112 6.70 -28.71 10.65
C THR A 112 5.43 -29.51 10.35
N GLN A 113 4.24 -29.01 10.70
CA GLN A 113 2.98 -29.71 10.42
C GLN A 113 2.33 -29.29 9.10
N GLU A 114 2.53 -28.04 8.67
CA GLU A 114 2.00 -27.48 7.42
C GLU A 114 2.99 -26.50 6.80
N VAL A 115 3.14 -26.54 5.47
CA VAL A 115 3.90 -25.55 4.72
C VAL A 115 3.01 -24.93 3.65
N CYS A 116 2.84 -23.61 3.71
CA CYS A 116 2.16 -22.84 2.67
C CYS A 116 3.15 -22.42 1.57
N LEU A 117 3.40 -23.32 0.62
CA LEU A 117 4.27 -23.04 -0.52
C LEU A 117 3.53 -22.16 -1.55
N THR A 118 4.19 -21.09 -1.99
CA THR A 118 3.68 -20.18 -3.04
C THR A 118 4.75 -19.95 -4.12
N ASN A 119 4.32 -19.51 -5.31
CA ASN A 119 5.20 -19.15 -6.43
C ASN A 119 4.83 -17.76 -6.94
N LEU A 120 5.82 -17.02 -7.43
CA LEU A 120 5.60 -15.70 -8.00
C LEU A 120 5.40 -15.80 -9.51
N LEU A 121 4.32 -15.18 -9.99
CA LEU A 121 4.08 -14.94 -11.41
C LEU A 121 4.31 -13.46 -11.68
N ARG A 122 5.16 -13.15 -12.65
CA ARG A 122 5.50 -11.78 -13.04
C ARG A 122 5.12 -11.52 -14.49
N VAL A 123 4.56 -10.36 -14.74
CA VAL A 123 4.32 -9.83 -16.08
C VAL A 123 4.71 -8.36 -16.11
N ARG A 124 5.22 -7.88 -17.25
CA ARG A 124 5.39 -6.46 -17.54
C ARG A 124 4.42 -6.06 -18.65
N ILE A 125 3.40 -5.31 -18.28
CA ILE A 125 2.37 -4.78 -19.18
C ILE A 125 2.01 -3.37 -18.74
N GLU A 126 1.68 -2.52 -19.70
CA GLU A 126 1.12 -1.20 -19.44
C GLU A 126 -0.38 -1.33 -19.23
N LEU A 127 -0.86 -0.90 -18.05
CA LEU A 127 -2.26 -0.97 -17.66
C LEU A 127 -2.62 0.24 -16.81
N ASP A 128 -3.88 0.67 -16.88
CA ASP A 128 -4.45 1.56 -15.88
C ASP A 128 -4.71 0.76 -14.56
N PRO A 129 -4.07 1.13 -13.43
CA PRO A 129 -4.23 0.39 -12.17
C PRO A 129 -5.64 0.44 -11.60
N VAL A 130 -6.38 1.54 -11.82
CA VAL A 130 -7.77 1.70 -11.38
C VAL A 130 -8.68 0.81 -12.23
N GLU A 131 -8.47 0.76 -13.53
CA GLU A 131 -9.22 -0.15 -14.40
C GLU A 131 -8.98 -1.62 -14.06
N LEU A 132 -7.71 -2.01 -13.84
CA LEU A 132 -7.36 -3.35 -13.37
C LEU A 132 -8.05 -3.67 -12.04
N TYR A 133 -7.98 -2.74 -11.08
CA TYR A 133 -8.65 -2.88 -9.79
C TYR A 133 -10.17 -3.08 -9.92
N ARG A 134 -10.82 -2.27 -10.77
CA ARG A 134 -12.27 -2.37 -11.01
C ARG A 134 -12.65 -3.74 -11.60
N HIS A 135 -11.85 -4.30 -12.50
CA HIS A 135 -12.04 -5.64 -13.04
C HIS A 135 -11.88 -6.73 -11.97
N LEU A 136 -10.84 -6.65 -11.14
CA LEU A 136 -10.58 -7.63 -10.06
C LEU A 136 -11.61 -7.55 -8.93
N ARG A 137 -12.14 -6.35 -8.62
CA ARG A 137 -13.13 -6.18 -7.54
C ARG A 137 -14.45 -6.89 -7.83
N ARG A 138 -14.86 -6.99 -9.09
CA ARG A 138 -16.17 -7.57 -9.46
C ARG A 138 -16.34 -9.02 -8.97
N PRO A 139 -15.38 -9.95 -9.19
CA PRO A 139 -15.45 -11.29 -8.62
C PRO A 139 -14.96 -11.37 -7.15
N HIS A 140 -14.19 -10.39 -6.65
CA HIS A 140 -13.53 -10.48 -5.34
C HIS A 140 -14.02 -9.43 -4.33
N ARG A 141 -14.74 -9.88 -3.29
CA ARG A 141 -15.35 -9.00 -2.26
C ARG A 141 -14.36 -8.13 -1.47
N ARG A 142 -13.06 -8.46 -1.45
CA ARG A 142 -12.05 -7.79 -0.62
C ARG A 142 -10.87 -7.20 -1.41
N ALA A 143 -11.05 -6.94 -2.70
CA ALA A 143 -10.01 -6.29 -3.49
C ALA A 143 -9.69 -4.90 -2.91
N LYS A 144 -8.40 -4.59 -2.80
CA LYS A 144 -7.87 -3.28 -2.40
C LYS A 144 -6.87 -2.80 -3.46
N VAL A 145 -6.79 -1.49 -3.66
CA VAL A 145 -5.76 -0.84 -4.48
C VAL A 145 -4.99 0.13 -3.60
N LEU A 146 -3.68 0.17 -3.77
CA LEU A 146 -2.80 1.15 -3.15
C LEU A 146 -1.94 1.74 -4.27
N ALA A 147 -2.14 3.02 -4.57
CA ALA A 147 -1.24 3.79 -5.40
C ALA A 147 -0.32 4.60 -4.49
N VAL A 148 0.99 4.47 -4.68
CA VAL A 148 2.01 5.24 -3.96
C VAL A 148 2.64 6.17 -4.99
N GLY A 149 2.43 7.48 -4.85
CA GLY A 149 3.11 8.48 -5.69
C GLY A 149 4.60 8.54 -5.38
N GLU A 150 5.41 8.89 -6.39
CA GLU A 150 6.88 8.95 -6.30
C GLU A 150 7.39 9.96 -5.24
N ASP A 151 6.60 11.00 -4.92
CA ASP A 151 6.98 12.06 -3.98
C ASP A 151 6.63 11.81 -2.51
N MET A 152 6.07 10.65 -2.16
CA MET A 152 5.50 10.42 -0.82
C MET A 152 6.54 10.12 0.29
N VAL A 153 7.83 10.28 -0.01
CA VAL A 153 8.95 10.24 0.94
C VAL A 153 9.60 11.63 1.06
N ARG A 154 8.81 12.68 1.24
CA ARG A 154 9.29 13.89 1.92
C ARG A 154 8.86 13.82 3.37
N LEU A 155 9.67 13.15 4.19
CA LEU A 155 9.60 13.29 5.63
C LEU A 155 9.72 14.79 5.93
N ARG A 156 8.66 15.34 6.53
CA ARG A 156 8.60 16.71 7.03
C ARG A 156 9.70 16.86 8.09
N MET A 157 10.83 17.45 7.68
CA MET A 157 12.06 17.59 8.49
C MET A 157 11.83 18.33 9.82
N ASP A 158 10.78 19.14 9.93
CA ASP A 158 10.39 19.83 11.17
C ASP A 158 9.96 18.87 12.30
N LEU A 159 9.45 17.69 11.96
CA LEU A 159 9.09 16.66 12.93
C LEU A 159 10.31 15.86 13.42
N LEU A 160 11.35 15.73 12.59
CA LEU A 160 12.58 15.00 12.95
C LEU A 160 13.39 15.81 13.97
N ASP A 161 13.49 17.13 13.80
CA ASP A 161 14.19 18.01 14.75
C ASP A 161 13.54 17.99 16.14
N ALA A 162 12.20 17.93 16.21
CA ALA A 162 11.44 17.84 17.46
C ALA A 162 11.60 16.48 18.17
N VAL A 163 11.74 15.39 17.39
CA VAL A 163 11.98 14.04 17.93
C VAL A 163 13.43 13.90 18.37
N LEU A 164 14.40 14.41 17.61
CA LEU A 164 15.82 14.39 17.98
C LEU A 164 16.13 15.27 19.20
N THR A 165 15.38 16.36 19.40
CA THR A 165 15.49 17.15 20.66
C THR A 165 14.84 16.45 21.86
N GLN A 166 13.87 15.56 21.66
CA GLN A 166 13.27 14.77 22.75
C GLN A 166 14.09 13.52 23.12
N PHE A 167 14.96 13.05 22.23
CA PHE A 167 15.85 11.92 22.47
C PHE A 167 17.30 12.30 22.13
N PRO A 168 17.98 13.12 22.97
CA PRO A 168 19.41 13.30 22.83
C PRO A 168 20.08 11.92 22.92
N ALA A 169 20.96 11.64 21.97
CA ALA A 169 21.67 10.38 21.87
C ALA A 169 22.19 9.96 23.25
N VAL A 170 21.81 8.76 23.69
CA VAL A 170 22.52 8.09 24.78
C VAL A 170 23.84 7.65 24.16
N ASP A 171 24.88 8.46 24.34
CA ASP A 171 26.24 8.05 24.06
C ASP A 171 26.56 6.85 24.95
N GLY A 172 26.78 5.69 24.31
CA GLY A 172 27.17 4.42 24.91
C GLY A 172 27.69 3.47 23.85
#